data_AF-A0A2A3MG90-F1
#
_entry.id   AF-A0A2A3MG90-F1
#
_cell.length_a   1.000
_cell.length_b   1.000
_cell.length_c   1.000
_cell.angle_alpha   90.00
_cell.angle_beta   90.00
_cell.angle_gamma   90.00
#
_symmetry.space_group_name_H-M   'P 1'
#
loop_
_entity.id
_entity.type
_entity.pdbx_description
1 polymer ?
#
loop_
_entity_poly.entity_id
_entity_poly.type
_entity_poly.pdbx_seq_one_letter_code
_entity_poly.pdbx_strand_id
1 'polypeptide(L)'
;MEIVTLVEVSLNRIGTAQGAGGAFSSSNSRVVFAEAEDAEIETVRDLVIKVAEEHGETGELDGLKYEPGYGEGAIIFNIQGKNVFYSQAYATCDVFPALKSGGRYFRLQEVQTTSRYR
;
A
#
# COMPACT_ATOMS: atom_id res chain seq x y z
N MET A 1 2.49 22.22 -11.06
CA MET A 1 2.83 20.80 -11.31
C MET A 1 3.95 20.46 -10.36
N GLU A 2 3.89 19.30 -9.74
CA GLU A 2 4.78 18.93 -8.64
C GLU A 2 5.12 17.44 -8.74
N ILE A 3 6.37 17.08 -8.43
CA ILE A 3 6.76 15.67 -8.31
C ILE A 3 6.48 15.24 -6.88
N VAL A 4 5.75 14.15 -6.71
CA VAL A 4 5.36 13.58 -5.42
C VAL A 4 5.70 12.09 -5.36
N THR A 5 5.83 11.54 -4.16
CA THR A 5 5.82 10.10 -3.95
C THR A 5 4.37 9.63 -3.89
N LEU A 6 3.95 8.80 -4.86
CA LEU A 6 2.61 8.25 -4.89
C LEU A 6 2.67 6.76 -4.55
N VAL A 7 1.70 6.31 -3.75
CA VAL A 7 1.53 4.92 -3.37
C VAL A 7 0.21 4.41 -3.93
N GLU A 8 0.27 3.35 -4.73
CA GLU A 8 -0.90 2.53 -5.05
C GLU A 8 -1.07 1.47 -3.96
N VAL A 9 -2.05 1.67 -3.08
CA VAL A 9 -2.36 0.77 -1.98
C VAL A 9 -3.47 -0.19 -2.41
N SER A 10 -3.13 -1.45 -2.60
CA SER A 10 -4.08 -2.55 -2.76
C SER A 10 -4.39 -3.19 -1.41
N LEU A 11 -5.48 -2.75 -0.77
CA LEU A 11 -6.04 -3.38 0.43
C LEU A 11 -6.82 -4.62 0.02
N ASN A 12 -6.41 -5.79 0.48
CA ASN A 12 -6.98 -7.05 0.02
C ASN A 12 -8.17 -7.53 0.85
N ARG A 13 -8.20 -7.17 2.14
CA ARG A 13 -9.11 -7.77 3.11
C ARG A 13 -9.44 -6.84 4.28
N ILE A 14 -9.99 -5.68 3.98
CA ILE A 14 -10.49 -4.73 4.98
C ILE A 14 -11.54 -5.42 5.87
N GLY A 15 -11.47 -5.17 7.17
CA GLY A 15 -12.35 -5.73 8.21
C GLY A 15 -11.86 -7.07 8.80
N THR A 16 -10.65 -7.51 8.46
CA THR A 16 -10.16 -8.86 8.81
C THR A 16 -8.93 -8.88 9.70
N ALA A 17 -8.37 -7.71 10.04
CA ALA A 17 -7.07 -7.57 10.71
C ALA A 17 -6.86 -8.50 11.93
N GLN A 18 -7.89 -8.71 12.74
CA GLN A 18 -7.83 -9.52 13.96
C GLN A 18 -8.79 -10.73 13.98
N GLY A 19 -9.37 -11.11 12.84
CA GLY A 19 -10.46 -12.10 12.81
C GLY A 19 -11.77 -11.58 13.45
N ALA A 20 -11.93 -10.26 13.53
CA ALA A 20 -13.13 -9.58 14.05
C ALA A 20 -14.38 -9.81 13.16
N GLY A 21 -14.19 -10.31 11.93
CA GLY A 21 -15.26 -10.84 11.11
C GLY A 21 -15.63 -12.24 11.59
N GLY A 22 -16.74 -12.35 12.33
CA GLY A 22 -17.46 -13.62 12.45
C GLY A 22 -17.62 -14.27 11.07
N ALA A 23 -17.57 -15.59 11.03
CA ALA A 23 -17.63 -16.44 9.84
C ALA A 23 -18.27 -15.75 8.61
N PHE A 24 -17.47 -15.51 7.57
CA PHE A 24 -17.89 -15.04 6.24
C PHE A 24 -18.27 -13.55 6.08
N SER A 25 -17.64 -12.62 6.80
CA SER A 25 -17.59 -11.22 6.33
C SER A 25 -16.94 -11.17 4.95
N SER A 26 -17.62 -10.63 3.93
CA SER A 26 -17.04 -10.41 2.61
C SER A 26 -15.82 -9.51 2.75
N SER A 27 -14.62 -10.06 2.57
CA SER A 27 -13.39 -9.28 2.51
C SER A 27 -13.55 -8.21 1.45
N ASN A 28 -13.59 -6.95 1.86
CA ASN A 28 -13.64 -5.84 0.93
C ASN A 28 -12.22 -5.55 0.46
N SER A 29 -11.95 -5.79 -0.81
CA SER A 29 -10.73 -5.34 -1.45
C SER A 29 -10.93 -3.95 -2.05
N ARG A 30 -9.90 -3.11 -1.98
CA ARG A 30 -9.88 -1.76 -2.56
C ARG A 30 -8.49 -1.39 -3.03
N VAL A 31 -8.44 -0.63 -4.12
CA VAL A 31 -7.22 0.03 -4.58
C VAL A 31 -7.41 1.53 -4.36
N VAL A 32 -6.44 2.15 -3.69
CA VAL A 32 -6.44 3.58 -3.37
C VAL A 32 -5.08 4.17 -3.73
N PHE A 33 -5.09 5.38 -4.29
CA PHE A 33 -3.87 6.15 -4.52
C PHE A 33 -3.76 7.22 -3.44
N ALA A 34 -2.60 7.29 -2.79
CA ALA A 34 -2.33 8.30 -1.78
C ALA A 34 -0.89 8.80 -1.84
N GLU A 35 -0.70 10.08 -1.52
CA GLU A 35 0.61 10.70 -1.44
C GLU A 35 1.30 10.27 -0.14
N ALA A 36 2.57 9.91 -0.23
CA ALA A 36 3.44 9.63 0.91
C ALA A 36 4.52 10.71 1.03
N GLU A 37 5.05 10.91 2.23
CA GLU A 37 6.18 11.81 2.47
C GLU A 37 7.45 11.28 1.77
N ASP A 38 7.70 9.99 1.89
CA ASP A 38 8.81 9.28 1.28
C ASP A 38 8.43 7.81 0.96
N ALA A 39 9.41 7.04 0.48
CA ALA A 39 9.24 5.64 0.12
C ALA A 39 9.65 4.68 1.26
N GLU A 40 9.86 5.18 2.48
CA GLU A 40 10.29 4.35 3.60
C GLU A 40 9.17 3.42 4.08
N ILE A 41 9.55 2.23 4.53
CA ILE A 41 8.60 1.18 4.91
C ILE A 41 7.65 1.65 6.02
N GLU A 42 8.15 2.40 7.00
CA GLU A 42 7.33 2.90 8.12
C GLU A 42 6.31 3.95 7.64
N THR A 43 6.73 4.90 6.79
CA THR A 43 5.83 5.90 6.19
C THR A 43 4.71 5.25 5.40
N VAL A 44 5.03 4.24 4.57
CA VAL A 44 4.04 3.53 3.77
C VAL A 44 3.14 2.67 4.66
N ARG A 45 3.66 2.09 5.74
CA ARG A 45 2.87 1.33 6.71
C ARG A 45 1.80 2.22 7.36
N ASP A 46 2.19 3.38 7.84
CA ASP A 46 1.27 4.32 8.50
C ASP A 46 0.21 4.84 7.52
N LEU A 47 0.59 5.05 6.25
CA LEU A 47 -0.34 5.36 5.17
C LEU A 47 -1.37 4.24 4.94
N VAL A 48 -0.92 2.98 4.90
CA VAL A 48 -1.81 1.80 4.76
C VAL A 48 -2.81 1.72 5.91
N ILE A 49 -2.36 1.95 7.15
CA ILE A 49 -3.23 1.95 8.34
C ILE A 49 -4.31 3.01 8.20
N LYS A 50 -3.90 4.26 7.93
CA LYS A 50 -4.83 5.38 7.74
C LYS A 50 -5.86 5.10 6.64
N VAL A 51 -5.42 4.65 5.47
CA VAL A 51 -6.31 4.36 4.33
C VAL A 51 -7.28 3.21 4.68
N ALA A 52 -6.82 2.19 5.40
CA ALA A 52 -7.69 1.10 5.84
C ALA A 52 -8.77 1.57 6.82
N GLU A 53 -8.42 2.39 7.81
CA GLU A 53 -9.36 2.97 8.78
C GLU A 53 -10.40 3.85 8.10
N GLU A 54 -9.99 4.74 7.18
CA GLU A 54 -10.87 5.59 6.38
C GLU A 54 -11.86 4.78 5.53
N HIS A 55 -11.52 3.53 5.20
CA HIS A 55 -12.34 2.62 4.41
C HIS A 55 -13.04 1.53 5.23
N GLY A 56 -13.08 1.66 6.55
CA GLY A 56 -13.92 0.86 7.44
C GLY A 56 -13.24 -0.40 8.00
N GLU A 57 -11.90 -0.42 8.09
CA GLU A 57 -11.25 -1.37 8.98
C GLU A 57 -11.66 -1.07 10.44
N THR A 58 -11.99 -2.13 11.17
CA THR A 58 -12.47 -2.04 12.56
C THR A 58 -11.60 -2.83 13.52
N GLY A 59 -10.68 -3.65 13.03
CA GLY A 59 -9.69 -4.36 13.84
C GLY A 59 -8.40 -3.57 14.03
N GLU A 60 -7.65 -3.88 15.08
CA GLU A 60 -6.38 -3.20 15.34
C GLU A 60 -5.31 -3.61 14.32
N LEU A 61 -4.58 -2.62 13.81
CA LEU A 61 -3.51 -2.80 12.83
C LEU A 61 -2.10 -2.67 13.42
N ASP A 62 -1.95 -2.60 14.75
CA ASP A 62 -0.64 -2.53 15.42
C ASP A 62 0.29 -3.68 15.01
N GLY A 63 -0.30 -4.86 14.76
CA GLY A 63 0.40 -6.05 14.30
C GLY A 63 0.73 -6.10 12.81
N LEU A 64 0.41 -5.06 12.04
CA LEU A 64 0.70 -4.99 10.61
C LEU A 64 2.22 -4.93 10.40
N LYS A 65 2.76 -5.90 9.68
CA LYS A 65 4.20 -6.08 9.49
C LYS A 65 4.56 -6.10 8.03
N TYR A 66 5.73 -5.57 7.72
CA TYR A 66 6.36 -5.73 6.42
C TYR A 66 6.71 -7.20 6.18
N GLU A 67 6.41 -7.69 4.98
CA GLU A 67 6.85 -8.98 4.48
C GLU A 67 7.67 -8.76 3.19
N PRO A 68 8.78 -9.49 2.99
CA PRO A 68 9.55 -9.39 1.77
C PRO A 68 8.71 -9.89 0.57
N GLY A 69 8.51 -9.01 -0.40
CA GLY A 69 7.83 -9.32 -1.65
C GLY A 69 8.77 -9.90 -2.71
N TYR A 70 8.20 -10.69 -3.63
CA TYR A 70 8.90 -11.12 -4.84
C TYR A 70 8.63 -10.11 -5.96
N GLY A 71 9.43 -9.05 -6.04
CA GLY A 71 9.33 -8.02 -7.07
C GLY A 71 10.05 -6.73 -6.68
N GLU A 72 10.58 -6.01 -7.66
CA GLU A 72 11.23 -4.72 -7.44
C GLU A 72 10.15 -3.65 -7.16
N GLY A 73 10.27 -2.89 -6.06
CA GLY A 73 9.39 -1.77 -5.74
C GLY A 73 8.06 -2.10 -5.04
N ALA A 74 7.71 -3.38 -4.87
CA ALA A 74 6.48 -3.78 -4.17
C ALA A 74 6.73 -3.97 -2.66
N ILE A 75 6.02 -3.21 -1.82
CA ILE A 75 6.03 -3.35 -0.37
C ILE A 75 4.78 -4.13 0.06
N ILE A 76 4.97 -5.25 0.76
CA ILE A 76 3.87 -6.08 1.24
C ILE A 76 3.69 -5.87 2.74
N PHE A 77 2.45 -5.65 3.16
CA PHE A 77 2.08 -5.60 4.56
C PHE A 77 1.09 -6.72 4.89
N ASN A 78 1.32 -7.38 6.01
CA ASN A 78 0.49 -8.48 6.44
C ASN A 78 0.23 -8.46 7.94
N ILE A 79 -0.95 -8.96 8.32
CA ILE A 79 -1.37 -9.15 9.71
C ILE A 79 -2.25 -10.39 9.81
N GLN A 80 -1.87 -11.36 10.63
CA GLN A 80 -2.66 -12.58 10.79
C GLN A 80 -3.58 -12.45 12.01
N GLY A 81 -4.80 -12.99 11.89
CA GLY A 81 -5.69 -13.09 13.04
C GLY A 81 -5.15 -14.13 14.04
N LYS A 82 -5.45 -13.95 15.33
CA LYS A 82 -4.90 -14.81 16.41
C LYS A 82 -5.08 -16.33 16.17
N ASN A 83 -6.18 -16.72 15.52
CA ASN A 83 -6.50 -18.11 15.18
C ASN A 83 -6.89 -18.28 13.70
N VAL A 84 -6.53 -17.33 12.83
CA VAL A 84 -6.92 -17.33 11.42
C VAL A 84 -5.68 -17.09 10.57
N PHE A 85 -5.45 -18.00 9.62
CA PHE A 85 -4.41 -17.83 8.62
C PHE A 85 -5.05 -17.42 7.29
N TYR A 86 -4.74 -16.21 6.85
CA TYR A 86 -5.14 -15.70 5.54
C TYR A 86 -4.07 -16.07 4.52
N SER A 87 -4.50 -16.67 3.40
CA SER A 87 -3.62 -16.99 2.27
C SER A 87 -3.15 -15.75 1.51
N GLN A 88 -3.83 -14.62 1.67
CA GLN A 88 -3.51 -13.36 1.02
C GLN A 88 -2.97 -12.35 2.04
N ALA A 89 -1.91 -11.63 1.64
CA ALA A 89 -1.38 -10.52 2.42
C ALA A 89 -2.46 -9.46 2.67
N TYR A 90 -2.34 -8.70 3.77
CA TYR A 90 -3.32 -7.67 4.09
C TYR A 90 -3.34 -6.55 3.04
N ALA A 91 -2.17 -6.06 2.66
CA ALA A 91 -2.00 -5.02 1.65
C ALA A 91 -0.75 -5.24 0.79
N THR A 92 -0.84 -4.79 -0.46
CA THR A 92 0.30 -4.68 -1.38
C THR A 92 0.40 -3.23 -1.84
N CYS A 93 1.60 -2.67 -1.81
CA CYS A 93 1.85 -1.27 -2.14
C CYS A 93 2.88 -1.17 -3.27
N ASP A 94 2.56 -0.43 -4.33
CA ASP A 94 3.54 0.00 -5.34
C ASP A 94 3.86 1.48 -5.10
N VAL A 95 5.13 1.77 -4.79
CA VAL A 95 5.61 3.12 -4.46
C VAL A 95 6.40 3.66 -5.63
N PHE A 96 6.00 4.80 -6.18
CA PHE A 96 6.65 5.37 -7.35
C PHE A 96 6.59 6.90 -7.37
N PRO A 97 7.59 7.56 -7.99
CA PRO A 97 7.51 8.99 -8.24
C PRO A 97 6.41 9.29 -9.27
N ALA A 98 5.63 10.34 -9.03
CA ALA A 98 4.54 10.77 -9.91
C ALA A 98 4.52 12.29 -10.09
N LEU A 99 4.09 12.77 -11.26
CA LEU A 99 3.79 14.17 -11.49
C LEU A 99 2.32 14.44 -11.13
N LYS A 100 2.06 15.36 -10.21
CA LYS A 100 0.73 15.87 -9.85
C LYS A 100 0.39 17.08 -10.70
N SER A 101 -0.72 17.02 -11.45
CA SER A 101 -1.17 18.12 -12.30
C SER A 101 -2.69 18.14 -12.46
N GLY A 102 -3.33 19.18 -11.89
CA GLY A 102 -4.77 19.39 -12.00
C GLY A 102 -5.60 18.22 -11.48
N GLY A 103 -5.25 17.68 -10.30
CA GLY A 103 -5.97 16.55 -9.67
C GLY A 103 -5.70 15.18 -10.31
N ARG A 104 -4.72 15.08 -11.21
CA ARG A 104 -4.29 13.84 -11.85
C ARG A 104 -2.85 13.52 -11.49
N TYR A 105 -2.54 12.23 -11.47
CA TYR A 105 -1.19 11.73 -11.30
C TYR A 105 -0.69 11.10 -12.60
N PHE A 106 0.59 11.29 -12.88
CA PHE A 106 1.29 10.64 -13.99
C PHE A 106 2.51 9.93 -13.42
N ARG A 107 2.52 8.59 -13.49
CA ARG A 107 3.68 7.80 -13.05
C ARG A 107 4.91 8.20 -13.85
N LEU A 108 6.00 8.50 -13.15
CA LEU A 108 7.27 8.85 -13.78
C LEU A 108 8.08 7.58 -14.01
N GLN A 109 8.76 7.55 -15.15
CA GLN A 109 9.72 6.52 -15.50
C GLN A 109 11.06 7.19 -15.75
N GLU A 110 12.08 6.71 -15.06
CA GLU A 110 13.46 7.12 -15.33
C GLU A 110 13.90 6.62 -16.70
N VAL A 111 14.54 7.50 -17.47
CA VAL A 111 15.13 7.16 -18.77
C VAL A 111 16.60 7.56 -18.75
N GLN A 112 17.49 6.65 -19.17
CA GLN A 112 18.89 6.99 -19.35
C GLN A 112 19.04 7.98 -20.50
N THR A 113 19.60 9.16 -20.22
CA THR A 113 20.03 10.08 -21.27
C THR A 113 21.39 9.63 -21.77
N THR A 114 21.49 9.09 -22.99
CA THR A 114 22.79 8.87 -23.62
C THR A 114 23.42 10.22 -23.97
N SER A 115 24.09 10.89 -23.02
CA SER A 115 25.08 11.90 -23.39
C SER A 115 26.39 11.17 -23.69
N ARG A 116 26.55 10.72 -24.94
CA ARG A 116 27.89 10.48 -25.48
C ARG A 116 28.56 11.85 -25.61
N TYR A 117 29.17 12.35 -24.53
CA TYR A 117 30.22 13.35 -24.68
C TYR A 117 31.41 12.63 -25.31
N ARG A 118 31.67 12.94 -26.58
CA ARG A 118 32.97 12.73 -27.22
C ARG A 118 33.87 13.90 -26.88
#